data_AF-A0A0G1IE70-F1
#
_entry.id   AF-A0A0G1IE70-F1
#
_cell.length_a   1.000
_cell.length_b   1.000
_cell.length_c   1.000
_cell.angle_alpha   90.00
_cell.angle_beta   90.00
_cell.angle_gamma   90.00
#
_symmetry.space_group_name_H-M   'P 1'
#
loop_
_entity.id
_entity.type
_entity.pdbx_description
1 polymer ?
#
loop_
_entity_poly.entity_id
_entity_poly.type
_entity_poly.pdbx_seq_one_letter_code
_entity_poly.pdbx_strand_id
1 'polypeptide(L)'
;MFTPKTRRIKDIAEDKQEVIRRLESIFDANARVYIDYANVRPWSEKLGWHIDLKRLKQFLDSFGTIQAINFYNGYLTGNERSEKEKSEAENYKYILRTKPVKILNFSINASSVPADSTTLVKQFIRRALLKKYEVGTIEYLNQRFADMNKKGEYFLEDMKCNFDVEIGVDMLLDCERNSAETFILWSGDSDFADPIKKLISAGKKVYLFATAGRISSELNELRESGLKIVKHKGPRYRGPLALKSVILRSITL
;
A
#
# COMPACT_ATOMS: atom_id res chain seq x y z
N MET A 1 -20.14 -7.40 -15.35
CA MET A 1 -20.07 -6.85 -16.72
C MET A 1 -19.49 -5.45 -16.67
N PHE A 2 -18.59 -5.12 -17.60
CA PHE A 2 -17.88 -3.85 -17.69
C PHE A 2 -18.60 -2.86 -18.63
N THR A 3 -18.84 -1.65 -18.12
CA THR A 3 -19.50 -0.54 -18.83
C THR A 3 -18.65 0.74 -18.65
N PRO A 4 -17.86 1.15 -19.66
CA PRO A 4 -16.87 2.21 -19.52
C PRO A 4 -17.49 3.58 -19.18
N LYS A 5 -17.11 4.17 -18.05
CA LYS A 5 -17.67 5.46 -17.55
C LYS A 5 -17.21 6.70 -18.32
N THR A 6 -16.21 6.60 -19.20
CA THR A 6 -15.76 7.70 -20.07
C THR A 6 -15.35 7.17 -21.44
N ARG A 7 -15.38 8.04 -22.46
CA ARG A 7 -14.85 7.73 -23.80
C ARG A 7 -13.42 7.16 -23.72
N ARG A 8 -12.54 7.84 -22.99
CA ARG A 8 -11.16 7.38 -22.75
C ARG A 8 -11.10 5.94 -22.22
N ILE A 9 -11.92 5.59 -21.22
CA ILE A 9 -11.96 4.23 -20.66
C ILE A 9 -12.50 3.21 -21.67
N LYS A 10 -13.39 3.63 -22.59
CA LYS A 10 -13.81 2.82 -23.74
C LYS A 10 -12.66 2.60 -24.72
N ASP A 11 -12.00 3.66 -25.18
CA ASP A 11 -10.88 3.59 -26.13
C ASP A 11 -9.75 2.67 -25.59
N ILE A 12 -9.50 2.74 -24.28
CA ILE A 12 -8.59 1.87 -23.52
C ILE A 12 -9.04 0.40 -23.52
N ALA A 13 -10.33 0.13 -23.31
CA ALA A 13 -10.87 -1.21 -23.25
C ALA A 13 -10.86 -1.90 -24.62
N GLU A 14 -11.06 -1.15 -25.70
CA GLU A 14 -11.00 -1.63 -27.09
C GLU A 14 -9.59 -2.07 -27.48
N ASP A 15 -8.56 -1.34 -27.07
CA ASP A 15 -7.15 -1.73 -27.20
C ASP A 15 -6.80 -2.94 -26.31
N LYS A 16 -7.37 -3.04 -25.10
CA LYS A 16 -6.92 -3.96 -24.03
C LYS A 16 -7.94 -5.04 -23.61
N GLN A 17 -8.71 -5.55 -24.57
CA GLN A 17 -9.84 -6.49 -24.35
C GLN A 17 -9.51 -7.77 -23.55
N GLU A 18 -8.35 -8.39 -23.75
CA GLU A 18 -7.90 -9.56 -22.96
C GLU A 18 -7.82 -9.21 -21.46
N VAL A 19 -7.33 -8.02 -21.17
CA VAL A 19 -7.05 -7.53 -19.82
C VAL A 19 -8.33 -7.09 -19.12
N ILE A 20 -9.30 -6.52 -19.85
CA ILE A 20 -10.65 -6.24 -19.34
C ILE A 20 -11.41 -7.53 -19.03
N ARG A 21 -11.47 -8.49 -19.97
CA ARG A 21 -12.11 -9.81 -19.74
C ARG A 21 -11.55 -10.52 -18.52
N ARG A 22 -10.24 -10.43 -18.29
CA ARG A 22 -9.61 -10.99 -17.09
C ARG A 22 -10.00 -10.25 -15.81
N LEU A 23 -10.21 -8.94 -15.82
CA LEU A 23 -10.79 -8.24 -14.67
C LEU A 23 -12.26 -8.60 -14.46
N GLU A 24 -13.05 -8.82 -15.51
CA GLU A 24 -14.44 -9.28 -15.35
C GLU A 24 -14.51 -10.66 -14.68
N SER A 25 -13.53 -11.55 -14.91
CA SER A 25 -13.41 -12.82 -14.15
C SER A 25 -12.89 -12.65 -12.70
N ILE A 26 -12.41 -11.46 -12.34
CA ILE A 26 -11.98 -11.12 -10.97
C ILE A 26 -13.12 -10.44 -10.22
N PHE A 27 -13.83 -9.53 -10.89
CA PHE A 27 -15.01 -8.82 -10.41
C PHE A 27 -16.29 -9.52 -10.90
N ASP A 28 -16.34 -10.85 -10.76
CA ASP A 28 -17.37 -11.72 -11.33
C ASP A 28 -18.70 -11.69 -10.55
N ALA A 29 -18.64 -11.44 -9.24
CA ALA A 29 -19.76 -11.33 -8.32
C ALA A 29 -19.64 -10.05 -7.45
N ASN A 30 -20.55 -9.86 -6.48
CA ASN A 30 -20.54 -8.72 -5.56
C ASN A 30 -19.15 -8.51 -4.93
N ALA A 31 -18.53 -7.37 -5.23
CA ALA A 31 -17.13 -7.10 -4.92
C ALA A 31 -16.92 -5.83 -4.09
N ARG A 32 -15.95 -5.87 -3.16
CA ARG A 32 -15.41 -4.70 -2.46
C ARG A 32 -13.90 -4.58 -2.65
N VAL A 33 -13.44 -3.35 -2.89
CA VAL A 33 -12.02 -3.02 -3.08
C VAL A 33 -11.50 -2.26 -1.86
N TYR A 34 -10.30 -2.58 -1.41
CA TYR A 34 -9.61 -1.98 -0.27
C TYR A 34 -8.25 -1.48 -0.73
N ILE A 35 -8.10 -0.15 -0.84
CA ILE A 35 -6.92 0.50 -1.41
C ILE A 35 -6.05 1.09 -0.29
N ASP A 36 -5.01 0.35 0.07
CA ASP A 36 -3.90 0.85 0.89
C ASP A 36 -3.04 1.78 0.02
N TYR A 37 -3.32 3.09 0.10
CA TYR A 37 -2.64 4.05 -0.77
C TYR A 37 -1.17 4.24 -0.40
N ALA A 38 -0.77 3.93 0.84
CA ALA A 38 0.64 3.96 1.25
C ALA A 38 1.46 2.87 0.52
N ASN A 39 0.92 1.65 0.41
CA ASN A 39 1.56 0.61 -0.40
C ASN A 39 1.42 0.82 -1.91
N VAL A 40 0.30 1.40 -2.38
CA VAL A 40 -0.01 1.59 -3.81
C VAL A 40 0.72 2.78 -4.45
N ARG A 41 0.83 3.92 -3.77
CA ARG A 41 1.42 5.16 -4.31
C ARG A 41 2.84 4.96 -4.89
N PRO A 42 3.77 4.21 -4.24
CA PRO A 42 5.10 3.91 -4.80
C PRO A 42 5.10 2.96 -6.01
N TRP A 43 3.97 2.35 -6.39
CA TRP A 43 3.87 1.61 -7.66
C TRP A 43 3.94 2.57 -8.86
N SER A 44 3.55 3.83 -8.66
CA SER A 44 3.67 4.93 -9.65
C SER A 44 5.13 5.08 -10.10
N GLU A 45 6.02 5.28 -9.13
CA GLU A 45 7.47 5.48 -9.31
C GLU A 45 8.12 4.27 -9.97
N LYS A 46 7.88 3.06 -9.44
CA LYS A 46 8.49 1.80 -9.91
C LYS A 46 8.09 1.41 -11.35
N LEU A 47 7.07 2.03 -11.92
CA LEU A 47 6.49 1.67 -13.22
C LEU A 47 6.42 2.84 -14.22
N GLY A 48 6.67 4.09 -13.78
CA GLY A 48 6.75 5.29 -14.63
C GLY A 48 5.39 5.85 -15.09
N TRP A 49 4.43 6.01 -14.19
CA TRP A 49 3.07 6.53 -14.43
C TRP A 49 2.50 7.09 -13.11
N HIS A 50 1.61 8.08 -13.12
CA HIS A 50 1.13 8.76 -11.89
C HIS A 50 -0.36 8.52 -11.63
N ILE A 51 -0.72 7.93 -10.48
CA ILE A 51 -2.11 7.61 -10.13
C ILE A 51 -2.97 8.88 -10.00
N ASP A 52 -3.90 9.04 -10.94
CA ASP A 52 -5.00 9.99 -10.89
C ASP A 52 -6.20 9.34 -10.15
N LEU A 53 -6.60 9.90 -9.01
CA LEU A 53 -7.68 9.37 -8.17
C LEU A 53 -9.05 9.40 -8.86
N LYS A 54 -9.30 10.39 -9.73
CA LYS A 54 -10.56 10.54 -10.49
C LYS A 54 -10.68 9.44 -11.54
N ARG A 55 -9.60 9.19 -12.29
CA ARG A 55 -9.57 8.18 -13.36
C ARG A 55 -9.55 6.76 -12.79
N LEU A 56 -8.86 6.54 -11.67
CA LEU A 56 -8.92 5.28 -10.92
C LEU A 56 -10.36 4.98 -10.47
N LYS A 57 -11.08 5.98 -9.93
CA LYS A 57 -12.49 5.85 -9.55
C LYS A 57 -13.38 5.52 -10.75
N GLN A 58 -13.31 6.33 -11.81
CA GLN A 58 -14.07 6.11 -13.04
C GLN A 58 -13.83 4.72 -13.65
N PHE A 59 -12.60 4.20 -13.55
CA PHE A 59 -12.26 2.87 -14.02
C PHE A 59 -12.88 1.76 -13.17
N LEU A 60 -12.76 1.83 -11.84
CA LEU A 60 -13.36 0.84 -10.96
C LEU A 60 -14.90 0.89 -11.01
N ASP A 61 -15.49 2.08 -11.07
CA ASP A 61 -16.92 2.30 -11.27
C ASP A 61 -17.43 1.79 -12.63
N SER A 62 -16.53 1.48 -13.58
CA SER A 62 -16.91 0.83 -14.84
C SER A 62 -17.25 -0.66 -14.65
N PHE A 63 -17.01 -1.26 -13.49
CA PHE A 63 -17.44 -2.62 -13.16
C PHE A 63 -18.65 -2.58 -12.22
N GLY A 64 -19.86 -2.80 -12.76
CA GLY A 64 -21.12 -2.71 -11.99
C GLY A 64 -21.28 -3.73 -10.85
N THR A 65 -20.35 -4.67 -10.71
CA THR A 65 -20.24 -5.64 -9.61
C THR A 65 -19.55 -5.08 -8.37
N ILE A 66 -18.74 -4.01 -8.51
CA ILE A 66 -18.04 -3.38 -7.38
C ILE A 66 -19.02 -2.46 -6.63
N GLN A 67 -19.36 -2.83 -5.38
CA GLN A 67 -20.32 -2.10 -4.56
C GLN A 67 -19.67 -1.00 -3.70
N ALA A 68 -18.41 -1.20 -3.30
CA ALA A 68 -17.66 -0.21 -2.53
C ALA A 68 -16.16 -0.23 -2.88
N ILE A 69 -15.55 0.95 -2.77
CA ILE A 69 -14.11 1.18 -2.94
C ILE A 69 -13.65 1.95 -1.70
N ASN A 70 -13.14 1.20 -0.73
CA ASN A 70 -12.56 1.72 0.49
C ASN A 70 -11.14 2.21 0.17
N PHE A 71 -10.81 3.44 0.58
CA PHE A 71 -9.52 4.09 0.29
C PHE A 71 -8.88 4.54 1.59
N TYR A 72 -7.65 4.11 1.83
CA TYR A 72 -6.94 4.28 3.09
C TYR A 72 -5.66 5.08 2.83
N ASN A 73 -5.60 6.30 3.37
CA ASN A 73 -4.44 7.18 3.18
C ASN A 73 -4.20 8.09 4.39
N GLY A 74 -2.94 8.33 4.71
CA GLY A 74 -2.54 9.34 5.69
C GLY A 74 -2.56 10.74 5.09
N TYR A 75 -2.69 11.77 5.93
CA TYR A 75 -2.44 13.15 5.50
C TYR A 75 -1.43 13.87 6.40
N LEU A 76 -0.61 14.73 5.81
CA LEU A 76 0.25 15.65 6.54
C LEU A 76 -0.52 16.95 6.81
N THR A 77 -0.80 17.25 8.08
CA THR A 77 -1.49 18.47 8.50
C THR A 77 -0.71 19.72 8.06
N GLY A 78 -1.38 20.66 7.42
CA GLY A 78 -0.76 21.88 6.87
C GLY A 78 -0.02 21.67 5.54
N ASN A 79 -0.07 20.46 4.96
CA ASN A 79 0.46 20.21 3.62
C ASN A 79 -0.67 20.26 2.59
N GLU A 80 -0.80 21.39 1.89
CA GLU A 80 -1.87 21.65 0.90
C GLU A 80 -2.10 20.49 -0.07
N ARG A 81 -1.01 19.90 -0.59
CA ARG A 81 -1.09 18.75 -1.51
C ARG A 81 -1.71 17.54 -0.83
N SER A 82 -1.28 17.21 0.39
CA SER A 82 -1.78 16.05 1.12
C SER A 82 -3.26 16.20 1.51
N GLU A 83 -3.67 17.42 1.86
CA GLU A 83 -5.06 17.76 2.20
C GLU A 83 -5.96 17.85 0.95
N LYS A 84 -5.38 18.21 -0.20
CA LYS A 84 -6.03 18.11 -1.52
C LYS A 84 -6.20 16.66 -1.98
N GLU A 85 -5.18 15.80 -1.85
CA GLU A 85 -5.28 14.35 -2.16
C GLU A 85 -6.38 13.69 -1.29
N LYS A 86 -6.55 14.11 -0.02
CA LYS A 86 -7.67 13.71 0.85
C LYS A 86 -9.02 14.21 0.31
N SER A 87 -9.14 15.52 0.06
CA SER A 87 -10.38 16.16 -0.39
C SER A 87 -10.87 15.62 -1.75
N GLU A 88 -9.96 15.26 -2.64
CA GLU A 88 -10.29 14.63 -3.93
C GLU A 88 -10.90 13.23 -3.74
N ALA A 89 -10.39 12.42 -2.82
CA ALA A 89 -10.95 11.10 -2.52
C ALA A 89 -12.40 11.18 -1.98
N GLU A 90 -12.68 12.14 -1.09
CA GLU A 90 -14.05 12.42 -0.59
C GLU A 90 -14.98 12.87 -1.75
N ASN A 91 -14.55 13.86 -2.53
CA ASN A 91 -15.33 14.38 -3.67
C ASN A 91 -15.61 13.31 -4.74
N TYR A 92 -14.69 12.37 -4.96
CA TYR A 92 -14.85 11.28 -5.91
C TYR A 92 -15.61 10.07 -5.34
N LYS A 93 -16.25 10.17 -4.16
CA LYS A 93 -17.09 9.09 -3.59
C LYS A 93 -16.33 7.78 -3.38
N TYR A 94 -15.07 7.85 -2.96
CA TYR A 94 -14.45 6.73 -2.25
C TYR A 94 -15.02 6.64 -0.83
N ILE A 95 -15.03 5.45 -0.23
CA ILE A 95 -15.21 5.34 1.22
C ILE A 95 -13.83 5.63 1.84
N LEU A 96 -13.56 6.91 2.10
CA LEU A 96 -12.28 7.35 2.62
C LEU A 96 -12.16 7.02 4.12
N ARG A 97 -11.05 6.40 4.49
CA ARG A 97 -10.55 6.35 5.86
C ARG A 97 -9.18 7.01 5.93
N THR A 98 -9.00 7.92 6.87
CA THR A 98 -7.80 8.75 6.94
C THR A 98 -7.45 9.14 8.37
N LYS A 99 -6.16 9.42 8.62
CA LYS A 99 -5.63 9.89 9.90
C LYS A 99 -4.35 10.72 9.64
N PRO A 100 -4.00 11.67 10.52
CA PRO A 100 -2.77 12.44 10.36
C PRO A 100 -1.55 11.52 10.42
N VAL A 101 -0.56 11.79 9.56
CA VAL A 101 0.73 11.09 9.57
C VAL A 101 1.47 11.43 10.86
N LYS A 102 1.93 10.42 11.59
CA LYS A 102 2.69 10.62 12.82
C LYS A 102 4.15 10.92 12.47
N ILE A 103 4.53 12.17 12.62
CA ILE A 103 5.93 12.62 12.57
C ILE A 103 6.62 12.18 13.88
N LEU A 104 7.77 11.53 13.76
CA LEU A 104 8.61 11.10 14.88
C LEU A 104 9.98 11.79 14.76
N ASN A 105 10.33 12.59 15.77
CA ASN A 105 11.63 13.25 15.86
C ASN A 105 12.54 12.46 16.81
N PHE A 106 13.51 11.73 16.26
CA PHE A 106 14.52 11.03 17.02
C PHE A 106 15.72 11.95 17.27
N SER A 107 16.04 12.22 18.54
CA SER A 107 17.22 13.02 18.88
C SER A 107 18.49 12.30 18.45
N ILE A 108 19.38 13.05 17.81
CA ILE A 108 20.77 12.65 17.49
C ILE A 108 21.77 13.61 18.13
N ASN A 109 21.39 14.32 19.21
CA ASN A 109 22.29 15.25 19.88
C ASN A 109 23.38 14.50 20.69
N ALA A 110 24.54 14.28 20.06
CA ALA A 110 25.68 13.60 20.65
C ALA A 110 26.31 14.36 21.83
N SER A 111 26.16 15.69 21.90
CA SER A 111 26.66 16.49 23.04
C SER A 111 26.00 16.16 24.38
N SER A 112 24.86 15.47 24.36
CA SER A 112 24.07 15.12 25.55
C SER A 112 24.29 13.68 26.05
N VAL A 113 25.25 12.93 25.48
CA VAL A 113 25.52 11.54 25.86
C VAL A 113 27.02 11.23 25.90
N PRO A 114 27.47 10.27 26.74
CA PRO A 114 28.81 9.68 26.63
C PRO A 114 29.04 9.00 25.28
N ALA A 115 30.29 8.98 24.81
CA ALA A 115 30.66 8.45 23.48
C ALA A 115 30.36 6.94 23.33
N ASP A 116 30.54 6.15 24.39
CA ASP A 116 30.21 4.73 24.49
C ASP A 116 28.69 4.46 24.64
N SER A 117 27.88 5.50 24.83
CA SER A 117 26.47 5.32 25.19
C SER A 117 25.63 4.87 24.01
N THR A 118 25.00 3.69 24.14
CA THR A 118 24.01 3.20 23.17
C THR A 118 22.72 4.03 23.12
N THR A 119 22.60 5.11 23.88
CA THR A 119 21.35 5.88 24.07
C THR A 119 20.78 6.50 22.79
N LEU A 120 21.61 7.02 21.89
CA LEU A 120 21.14 7.50 20.59
C LEU A 120 20.95 6.33 19.62
N VAL A 121 21.96 5.45 19.53
CA VAL A 121 22.05 4.33 18.57
C VAL A 121 20.88 3.34 18.70
N LYS A 122 20.39 3.07 19.92
CA LYS A 122 19.28 2.14 20.19
C LYS A 122 17.94 2.54 19.57
N GLN A 123 17.78 3.79 19.14
CA GLN A 123 16.58 4.27 18.43
C GLN A 123 16.52 3.72 16.99
N PHE A 124 17.68 3.52 16.36
CA PHE A 124 17.82 3.19 14.94
C PHE A 124 18.23 1.72 14.71
N ILE A 125 18.95 1.11 15.66
CA ILE A 125 19.52 -0.23 15.50
C ILE A 125 18.78 -1.25 16.37
N ARG A 126 18.23 -2.31 15.72
CA ARG A 126 17.53 -3.40 16.41
C ARG A 126 18.41 -4.01 17.51
N ARG A 127 17.86 -4.19 18.71
CA ARG A 127 18.55 -4.70 19.92
C ARG A 127 19.37 -5.98 19.69
N ALA A 128 18.94 -6.87 18.80
CA ALA A 128 19.65 -8.11 18.46
C ALA A 128 20.97 -7.87 17.70
N LEU A 129 21.07 -6.80 16.90
CA LEU A 129 22.30 -6.38 16.23
C LEU A 129 23.14 -5.50 17.15
N LEU A 130 22.52 -4.58 17.90
CA LEU A 130 23.19 -3.71 18.87
C LEU A 130 23.97 -4.51 19.93
N LYS A 131 23.46 -5.68 20.34
CA LYS A 131 24.15 -6.63 21.24
C LYS A 131 25.43 -7.26 20.65
N LYS A 132 25.69 -7.13 19.35
CA LYS A 132 26.88 -7.65 18.66
C LYS A 132 27.92 -6.57 18.36
N TYR A 133 27.68 -5.32 18.77
CA TYR A 133 28.60 -4.21 18.52
C TYR A 133 29.51 -3.99 19.73
N GLU A 134 30.80 -3.85 19.43
CA GLU A 134 31.82 -3.47 20.41
C GLU A 134 31.74 -1.97 20.73
N VAL A 135 32.32 -1.53 21.85
CA VAL A 135 32.26 -0.15 22.33
C VAL A 135 32.74 0.84 21.24
N GLY A 136 33.86 0.57 20.58
CA GLY A 136 34.37 1.41 19.48
C GLY A 136 33.43 1.56 18.28
N THR A 137 32.51 0.61 18.08
CA THR A 137 31.45 0.76 17.06
C THR A 137 30.37 1.75 17.52
N ILE A 138 30.04 1.76 18.81
CA ILE A 138 29.10 2.72 19.39
C ILE A 138 29.69 4.13 19.40
N GLU A 139 30.97 4.26 19.80
CA GLU A 139 31.72 5.52 19.75
C GLU A 139 31.80 6.08 18.33
N TYR A 140 32.13 5.24 17.34
CA TYR A 140 32.14 5.65 15.93
C TYR A 140 30.77 6.15 15.45
N LEU A 141 29.68 5.46 15.80
CA LEU A 141 28.32 5.85 15.43
C LEU A 141 27.88 7.16 16.11
N ASN A 142 28.19 7.34 17.40
CA ASN A 142 27.95 8.59 18.10
C ASN A 142 28.81 9.74 17.53
N GLN A 143 30.03 9.47 17.06
CA GLN A 143 30.84 10.47 16.34
C GLN A 143 30.23 10.84 14.97
N ARG A 144 29.55 9.91 14.27
CA ARG A 144 28.77 10.27 13.06
C ARG A 144 27.63 11.24 13.40
N PHE A 145 26.93 11.05 14.52
CA PHE A 145 25.91 12.00 15.00
C PHE A 145 26.52 13.35 15.42
N ALA A 146 27.67 13.37 16.10
CA ALA A 146 28.37 14.61 16.42
C ALA A 146 28.79 15.38 15.15
N ASP A 147 29.18 14.68 14.08
CA ASP A 147 29.50 15.27 12.78
C ASP A 147 28.26 15.80 12.01
N MET A 148 27.05 15.35 12.37
CA MET A 148 25.78 15.94 11.94
C MET A 148 25.43 17.18 12.79
N ASN A 149 25.59 17.11 14.11
CA ASN A 149 25.31 18.24 15.02
C ASN A 149 26.15 19.50 14.67
N LYS A 150 27.41 19.31 14.24
CA LYS A 150 28.29 20.38 13.72
C LYS A 150 27.71 21.16 12.53
N LYS A 151 26.72 20.59 11.82
CA LYS A 151 26.00 21.21 10.68
C LYS A 151 24.65 21.82 11.08
N GLY A 152 24.25 21.70 12.34
CA GLY A 152 22.91 22.06 12.83
C GLY A 152 21.89 20.93 12.82
N GLU A 153 22.26 19.71 12.42
CA GLU A 153 21.36 18.56 12.40
C GLU A 153 21.31 17.88 13.79
N TYR A 154 20.23 18.10 14.55
CA TYR A 154 20.06 17.57 15.92
C TYR A 154 18.96 16.51 16.07
N PHE A 155 18.11 16.33 15.05
CA PHE A 155 17.03 15.36 15.03
C PHE A 155 16.96 14.68 13.65
N LEU A 156 16.55 13.42 13.63
CA LEU A 156 16.15 12.71 12.41
C LEU A 156 14.64 12.50 12.44
N GLU A 157 13.97 12.89 11.36
CA GLU A 157 12.53 12.74 11.19
C GLU A 157 12.18 11.40 10.53
N ASP A 158 11.15 10.73 11.04
CA ASP A 158 10.57 9.49 10.50
C ASP A 158 9.03 9.62 10.49
N MET A 159 8.40 9.35 9.36
CA MET A 159 6.96 9.54 9.14
C MET A 159 6.21 8.20 9.12
N LYS A 160 5.26 8.01 10.04
CA LYS A 160 4.50 6.75 10.15
C LYS A 160 3.00 6.96 9.99
N CYS A 161 2.44 6.28 8.99
CA CYS A 161 1.01 6.08 8.83
C CYS A 161 0.76 4.79 8.03
N ASN A 162 0.22 3.78 8.70
CA ASN A 162 -0.22 2.50 8.16
C ASN A 162 -1.73 2.34 8.42
N PHE A 163 -2.41 1.38 7.79
CA PHE A 163 -3.86 1.17 7.99
C PHE A 163 -4.23 -0.30 8.19
N ASP A 164 -3.26 -1.13 8.58
CA ASP A 164 -3.34 -2.59 8.44
C ASP A 164 -4.42 -3.18 9.38
N VAL A 165 -4.51 -2.61 10.59
CA VAL A 165 -5.57 -2.90 11.57
C VAL A 165 -6.92 -2.40 11.05
N GLU A 166 -7.01 -1.17 10.56
CA GLU A 166 -8.27 -0.60 10.08
C GLU A 166 -8.83 -1.34 8.86
N ILE A 167 -8.00 -1.64 7.87
CA ILE A 167 -8.32 -2.42 6.67
C ILE A 167 -8.72 -3.85 7.08
N GLY A 168 -7.94 -4.50 7.95
CA GLY A 168 -8.23 -5.85 8.42
C GLY A 168 -9.58 -5.95 9.14
N VAL A 169 -9.89 -4.98 10.01
CA VAL A 169 -11.18 -4.90 10.70
C VAL A 169 -12.33 -4.64 9.72
N ASP A 170 -12.18 -3.69 8.78
CA ASP A 170 -13.23 -3.38 7.80
C ASP A 170 -13.52 -4.58 6.89
N MET A 171 -12.48 -5.28 6.41
CA MET A 171 -12.61 -6.50 5.61
C MET A 171 -13.36 -7.61 6.36
N LEU A 172 -13.10 -7.79 7.66
CA LEU A 172 -13.79 -8.80 8.46
C LEU A 172 -15.24 -8.41 8.78
N LEU A 173 -15.50 -7.15 9.14
CA LEU A 173 -16.87 -6.65 9.36
C LEU A 173 -17.73 -6.73 8.10
N ASP A 174 -17.17 -6.41 6.93
CA ASP A 174 -17.85 -6.56 5.65
C ASP A 174 -18.11 -8.03 5.27
N CYS A 175 -17.31 -8.96 5.80
CA CYS A 175 -17.55 -10.40 5.65
C CYS A 175 -18.70 -10.90 6.53
N GLU A 176 -18.71 -10.55 7.81
CA GLU A 176 -19.79 -10.92 8.75
C GLU A 176 -21.14 -10.32 8.32
N ARG A 177 -21.14 -9.07 7.83
CA ARG A 177 -22.30 -8.40 7.24
C ARG A 177 -22.69 -8.93 5.85
N ASN A 178 -22.03 -10.00 5.37
CA ASN A 178 -22.18 -10.58 4.03
C ASN A 178 -22.18 -9.54 2.89
N SER A 179 -21.44 -8.44 3.05
CA SER A 179 -21.52 -7.25 2.20
C SER A 179 -20.76 -7.39 0.88
N ALA A 180 -20.01 -8.49 0.70
CA ALA A 180 -19.39 -8.90 -0.55
C ALA A 180 -19.23 -10.44 -0.62
N GLU A 181 -19.11 -10.97 -1.84
CA GLU A 181 -18.59 -12.31 -2.11
C GLU A 181 -17.08 -12.26 -2.41
N THR A 182 -16.64 -11.18 -3.06
CA THR A 182 -15.27 -10.98 -3.52
C THR A 182 -14.61 -9.80 -2.81
N PHE A 183 -13.45 -10.06 -2.21
CA PHE A 183 -12.63 -9.08 -1.49
C PHE A 183 -11.34 -8.82 -2.27
N ILE A 184 -11.08 -7.57 -2.61
CA ILE A 184 -9.93 -7.16 -3.43
C ILE A 184 -9.05 -6.20 -2.62
N LEU A 185 -7.94 -6.71 -2.11
CA LEU A 185 -6.96 -5.91 -1.37
C LEU A 185 -5.84 -5.44 -2.31
N TRP A 186 -5.54 -4.14 -2.29
CA TRP A 186 -4.39 -3.56 -3.00
C TRP A 186 -3.25 -3.27 -2.01
N SER A 187 -2.68 -4.32 -1.44
CA SER A 187 -1.47 -4.24 -0.61
C SER A 187 -0.63 -5.51 -0.75
N GLY A 188 0.61 -5.46 -0.28
CA GLY A 188 1.57 -6.58 -0.34
C GLY A 188 2.10 -7.01 1.03
N ASP A 189 1.52 -6.50 2.12
CA ASP A 189 2.04 -6.64 3.48
C ASP A 189 1.64 -7.96 4.17
N SER A 190 2.54 -8.49 4.99
CA SER A 190 2.34 -9.69 5.82
C SER A 190 1.18 -9.54 6.81
N ASP A 191 0.93 -8.34 7.33
CA ASP A 191 -0.05 -8.12 8.40
C ASP A 191 -1.50 -8.44 7.97
N PHE A 192 -1.76 -8.51 6.66
CA PHE A 192 -3.05 -8.93 6.09
C PHE A 192 -3.27 -10.45 6.05
N ALA A 193 -2.27 -11.28 6.40
CA ALA A 193 -2.36 -12.73 6.27
C ALA A 193 -3.50 -13.36 7.08
N ASP A 194 -3.72 -12.93 8.33
CA ASP A 194 -4.81 -13.43 9.17
C ASP A 194 -6.21 -12.99 8.69
N PRO A 195 -6.48 -11.69 8.40
CA PRO A 195 -7.72 -11.26 7.76
C PRO A 195 -8.03 -12.02 6.47
N ILE A 196 -7.04 -12.20 5.59
CA ILE A 196 -7.19 -12.94 4.33
C ILE A 196 -7.52 -14.41 4.60
N LYS A 197 -6.82 -15.06 5.53
CA LYS A 197 -7.08 -16.47 5.90
C LYS A 197 -8.51 -16.64 6.42
N LYS A 198 -9.00 -15.73 7.26
CA LYS A 198 -10.38 -15.74 7.78
C LYS A 198 -11.42 -15.56 6.68
N LEU A 199 -11.21 -14.63 5.74
CA LEU A 199 -12.09 -14.46 4.57
C LEU A 199 -12.17 -15.74 3.72
N ILE A 200 -11.03 -16.38 3.46
CA ILE A 200 -10.94 -17.64 2.70
C ILE A 200 -11.69 -18.76 3.45
N SER A 201 -11.48 -18.91 4.76
CA SER A 201 -12.21 -19.87 5.60
C SER A 201 -13.72 -19.62 5.65
N ALA A 202 -14.16 -18.36 5.50
CA ALA A 202 -15.56 -17.98 5.35
C ALA A 202 -16.10 -18.13 3.91
N GLY A 203 -15.38 -18.84 3.02
CA GLY A 203 -15.78 -19.12 1.64
C GLY A 203 -15.70 -17.94 0.68
N LYS A 204 -15.08 -16.82 1.07
CA LYS A 204 -15.00 -15.61 0.23
C LYS A 204 -13.89 -15.71 -0.81
N LYS A 205 -14.14 -15.16 -2.01
CA LYS A 205 -13.11 -15.02 -3.06
C LYS A 205 -12.18 -13.88 -2.66
N VAL A 206 -10.90 -14.16 -2.37
CA VAL A 206 -9.92 -13.10 -2.06
C VAL A 206 -8.91 -12.94 -3.19
N TYR A 207 -8.77 -11.70 -3.67
CA TYR A 207 -7.77 -11.28 -4.64
C TYR A 207 -6.81 -10.25 -4.01
N LEU A 208 -5.51 -10.45 -4.18
CA LEU A 208 -4.48 -9.54 -3.68
C LEU A 208 -3.70 -8.94 -4.85
N PHE A 209 -3.71 -7.62 -4.97
CA PHE A 209 -3.02 -6.86 -6.00
C PHE A 209 -1.76 -6.23 -5.40
N ALA A 210 -0.58 -6.58 -5.92
CA ALA A 210 0.71 -6.11 -5.41
C ALA A 210 1.78 -6.06 -6.51
N THR A 211 2.86 -5.29 -6.33
CA THR A 211 3.99 -5.31 -7.27
C THR A 211 4.90 -6.52 -7.06
N ALA A 212 5.42 -7.08 -8.15
CA ALA A 212 6.39 -8.17 -8.07
C ALA A 212 7.61 -7.77 -7.23
N GLY A 213 7.97 -8.63 -6.26
CA GLY A 213 9.01 -8.39 -5.26
C GLY A 213 8.56 -7.63 -4.00
N ARG A 214 7.26 -7.31 -3.83
CA ARG A 214 6.68 -6.78 -2.59
C ARG A 214 5.47 -7.62 -2.15
N ILE A 215 5.72 -8.88 -1.82
CA ILE A 215 4.73 -9.83 -1.30
C ILE A 215 5.48 -10.76 -0.34
N SER A 216 5.06 -10.83 0.91
CA SER A 216 5.67 -11.67 1.95
C SER A 216 5.57 -13.17 1.66
N SER A 217 6.38 -13.98 2.35
CA SER A 217 6.34 -15.46 2.34
C SER A 217 4.93 -15.96 2.65
N GLU A 218 4.40 -15.47 3.75
CA GLU A 218 3.12 -15.76 4.40
C GLU A 218 1.94 -15.53 3.43
N LEU A 219 1.98 -14.44 2.65
CA LEU A 219 0.98 -14.20 1.60
C LEU A 219 1.13 -15.16 0.40
N ASN A 220 2.35 -15.59 0.05
CA ASN A 220 2.52 -16.56 -1.03
C ASN A 220 2.09 -17.98 -0.63
N GLU A 221 2.18 -18.35 0.65
CA GLU A 221 1.68 -19.61 1.22
C GLU A 221 0.15 -19.70 1.16
N LEU A 222 -0.57 -18.62 1.52
CA LEU A 222 -2.05 -18.56 1.46
C LEU A 222 -2.64 -18.78 0.06
N ARG A 223 -1.81 -18.82 -0.99
CA ARG A 223 -2.23 -19.22 -2.34
C ARG A 223 -2.71 -20.67 -2.40
N GLU A 224 -2.13 -21.55 -1.58
CA GLU A 224 -2.53 -22.96 -1.48
C GLU A 224 -3.90 -23.10 -0.82
N SER A 225 -4.21 -22.20 0.12
CA SER A 225 -5.55 -22.07 0.71
C SER A 225 -6.58 -21.38 -0.21
N GLY A 226 -6.14 -20.76 -1.31
CA GLY A 226 -7.03 -20.15 -2.33
C GLY A 226 -6.79 -18.67 -2.64
N LEU A 227 -5.79 -18.01 -2.06
CA LEU A 227 -5.52 -16.59 -2.33
C LEU A 227 -5.10 -16.34 -3.79
N LYS A 228 -5.91 -15.55 -4.52
CA LYS A 228 -5.68 -15.25 -5.94
C LYS A 228 -4.82 -13.99 -6.12
N ILE A 229 -3.50 -14.16 -6.06
CA ILE A 229 -2.57 -13.03 -6.20
C ILE A 229 -2.43 -12.55 -7.65
N VAL A 230 -2.68 -11.26 -7.86
CA VAL A 230 -2.48 -10.49 -9.09
C VAL A 230 -1.19 -9.67 -8.98
N LYS A 231 -0.13 -10.10 -9.67
CA LYS A 231 1.20 -9.45 -9.58
C LYS A 231 1.37 -8.40 -10.68
N HIS A 232 1.35 -7.12 -10.31
CA HIS A 232 1.75 -6.00 -11.18
C HIS A 232 3.25 -6.04 -11.46
N LYS A 233 3.62 -5.79 -12.71
CA LYS A 233 4.98 -6.02 -13.22
C LYS A 233 5.42 -4.92 -14.16
N GLY A 234 6.69 -4.52 -14.03
CA GLY A 234 7.40 -3.74 -15.04
C GLY A 234 7.68 -4.55 -16.32
N PRO A 235 8.21 -3.92 -17.38
CA PRO A 235 8.23 -4.46 -18.74
C PRO A 235 9.03 -5.76 -18.96
N ARG A 236 9.87 -6.21 -18.01
CA ARG A 236 10.77 -7.37 -18.18
C ARG A 236 10.17 -8.73 -17.75
N TYR A 237 8.91 -8.81 -17.31
CA TYR A 237 8.35 -10.02 -16.68
C TYR A 237 7.48 -10.86 -17.63
N ARG A 238 7.76 -12.16 -17.73
CA ARG A 238 6.88 -13.19 -18.32
C ARG A 238 6.37 -14.17 -17.25
N GLY A 239 5.19 -14.76 -17.42
CA GLY A 239 4.58 -15.74 -16.50
C GLY A 239 3.05 -15.61 -16.36
N PRO A 240 2.34 -16.69 -15.98
CA PRO A 240 0.92 -16.91 -16.34
C PRO A 240 -0.08 -15.93 -15.72
N LEU A 241 0.08 -15.54 -14.45
CA LEU A 241 -0.81 -14.56 -13.80
C LEU A 241 -0.35 -13.10 -13.92
N ALA A 242 0.59 -12.76 -14.82
CA ALA A 242 0.93 -11.37 -15.06
C ALA A 242 -0.24 -10.61 -15.69
N LEU A 243 -0.75 -9.57 -15.04
CA LEU A 243 -1.28 -8.44 -15.80
C LEU A 243 -0.05 -7.65 -16.28
N LYS A 244 0.05 -7.41 -17.60
CA LYS A 244 0.94 -6.36 -18.11
C LYS A 244 0.59 -5.04 -17.41
N SER A 245 1.52 -4.08 -17.34
CA SER A 245 1.38 -2.76 -16.68
C SER A 245 0.33 -1.81 -17.29
N VAL A 246 -0.63 -2.39 -18.01
CA VAL A 246 -1.45 -1.80 -19.06
C VAL A 246 -2.66 -1.08 -18.51
N ILE A 247 -3.46 -1.70 -17.64
CA ILE A 247 -4.65 -1.05 -17.04
C ILE A 247 -4.26 0.30 -16.43
N LEU A 248 -3.19 0.26 -15.65
CA LEU A 248 -2.66 1.38 -14.90
C LEU A 248 -2.04 2.43 -15.83
N ARG A 249 -1.20 2.05 -16.80
CA ARG A 249 -0.73 2.95 -17.86
C ARG A 249 -1.87 3.61 -18.66
N SER A 250 -2.91 2.86 -18.98
CA SER A 250 -4.05 3.36 -19.74
C SER A 250 -4.87 4.40 -18.95
N ILE A 251 -5.08 4.17 -17.65
CA ILE A 251 -5.74 5.11 -16.73
C ILE A 251 -4.97 6.45 -16.61
N THR A 252 -3.75 6.57 -17.14
CA THR A 252 -2.87 7.73 -16.92
C THR A 252 -2.37 8.42 -18.18
N LEU A 253 -2.47 9.76 -18.13
CA LEU A 253 -1.93 10.86 -18.94
C LEU A 253 -2.93 12.02 -18.78
#